data_AF-A0A5K1CGR4-F1
#
_entry.id   AF-A0A5K1CGR4-F1
#
_cell.length_a   1.000
_cell.length_b   1.000
_cell.length_c   1.000
_cell.angle_alpha   90.00
_cell.angle_beta   90.00
_cell.angle_gamma   90.00
#
_symmetry.space_group_name_H-M   'P 1'
#
loop_
_entity.id
_entity.type
_entity.pdbx_description
1 polymer ?
#
loop_
_entity_poly.entity_id
_entity_poly.type
_entity_poly.pdbx_seq_one_letter_code
_entity_poly.pdbx_strand_id
1 'polypeptide(L)'
;VRMYTPKRVFQELEAAKQEYIQASIGIRNEEKILLPRILENFARDSCLSTEGLLAVIQNCLPEIQRRIVRRCLQSKLRRCVEWIPHNFAHRYLLAKELTKA
;
A
#
# COMPACT_ATOMS: atom_id res chain seq x y z
N VAL A 1 2.61 -17.61 -27.42
CA VAL A 1 1.45 -16.92 -26.80
C VAL A 1 1.60 -17.04 -25.28
N ARG A 2 1.47 -15.94 -24.52
CA ARG A 2 1.50 -15.99 -23.03
C ARG A 2 0.11 -16.42 -22.55
N MET A 3 0.02 -17.57 -21.88
CA MET A 3 -1.22 -18.04 -21.27
C MET A 3 -1.41 -17.37 -19.91
N TYR A 4 -2.44 -16.54 -19.80
CA TYR A 4 -2.83 -15.93 -18.54
C TYR A 4 -3.97 -16.73 -17.93
N THR A 5 -3.77 -17.27 -16.74
CA THR A 5 -4.85 -17.86 -15.96
C THR A 5 -5.38 -16.82 -14.97
N PRO A 6 -6.68 -16.77 -14.68
CA PRO A 6 -7.24 -15.82 -13.72
C PRO A 6 -6.52 -15.85 -12.37
N LYS A 7 -6.13 -17.05 -11.90
CA LYS A 7 -5.38 -17.24 -10.65
C LYS A 7 -4.01 -16.54 -10.67
N ARG A 8 -3.24 -16.71 -11.76
CA ARG A 8 -1.89 -16.12 -11.87
C ARG A 8 -1.97 -14.60 -11.97
N VAL A 9 -2.91 -14.08 -12.76
CA VAL A 9 -3.14 -12.63 -12.88
C VAL A 9 -3.50 -12.02 -11.53
N PHE A 10 -4.39 -12.66 -10.77
CA PHE A 10 -4.77 -12.20 -9.43
C PHE A 10 -3.56 -12.13 -8.48
N GLN A 11 -2.72 -13.16 -8.49
CA GLN A 11 -1.50 -13.19 -7.66
C GLN A 11 -0.52 -12.07 -8.04
N GLU A 12 -0.33 -11.83 -9.34
CA GLU A 12 0.53 -10.74 -9.84
C GLU A 12 -0.01 -9.37 -9.44
N LEU A 13 -1.33 -9.17 -9.48
CA LEU A 13 -1.98 -7.93 -9.05
C LEU A 13 -1.85 -7.71 -7.53
N GLU A 14 -2.05 -8.75 -6.72
CA GLU A 14 -1.88 -8.64 -5.27
C GLU A 14 -0.43 -8.33 -4.88
N ALA A 15 0.54 -8.94 -5.55
CA ALA A 15 1.96 -8.63 -5.35
C ALA A 15 2.27 -7.17 -5.72
N ALA A 16 1.82 -6.72 -6.89
CA ALA A 16 2.01 -5.34 -7.35
C ALA A 16 1.37 -4.32 -6.40
N LYS A 17 0.17 -4.61 -5.88
CA LYS A 17 -0.49 -3.79 -4.87
C LYS A 17 0.36 -3.71 -3.59
N GLN A 18 0.87 -4.84 -3.10
CA GLN A 18 1.69 -4.87 -1.91
C GLN A 18 2.98 -4.06 -2.07
N GLU A 19 3.69 -4.25 -3.18
CA GLU A 19 4.92 -3.53 -3.51
C GLU A 19 4.67 -2.03 -3.64
N TYR A 20 3.58 -1.62 -4.30
CA TYR A 20 3.18 -0.22 -4.39
C TYR A 20 2.92 0.40 -3.00
N ILE A 21 2.19 -0.30 -2.13
CA ILE A 21 1.92 0.17 -0.76
C ILE A 21 3.23 0.34 0.02
N GLN A 22 4.16 -0.61 -0.08
CA GLN A 22 5.47 -0.52 0.59
C GLN A 22 6.31 0.65 0.08
N ALA A 23 6.34 0.88 -1.24
CA ALA A 23 7.15 1.92 -1.86
C ALA A 23 6.56 3.32 -1.68
N SER A 24 5.24 3.43 -1.57
CA SER A 24 4.53 4.71 -1.55
C SER A 24 4.30 5.29 -0.16
N ILE A 25 4.40 4.46 0.89
CA ILE A 25 4.21 4.90 2.27
C ILE A 25 5.50 5.48 2.81
N GLY A 26 5.43 6.75 3.21
CA GLY A 26 6.49 7.43 3.93
C GLY A 26 6.22 7.51 5.42
N ILE A 27 7.27 7.53 6.23
CA ILE A 27 7.19 7.86 7.66
C ILE A 27 8.00 9.13 7.88
N ARG A 28 7.36 10.17 8.40
CA ARG A 28 7.99 11.44 8.75
C ARG A 28 8.14 11.56 10.25
N ASN A 29 9.36 11.82 10.71
CA ASN A 29 9.71 12.04 12.12
C ASN A 29 9.22 10.94 13.07
N GLU A 30 9.07 9.70 12.61
CA GLU A 30 8.53 8.55 13.37
C GLU A 30 7.11 8.70 13.96
N GLU A 31 6.46 9.83 13.69
CA GLU A 31 5.16 10.20 14.26
C GLU A 31 4.07 10.37 13.21
N LYS A 32 4.43 10.54 11.93
CA LYS A 32 3.46 10.75 10.86
C LYS A 32 3.62 9.76 9.73
N ILE A 33 2.51 9.15 9.32
CA ILE A 33 2.41 8.27 8.16
C ILE A 33 1.94 9.11 6.98
N LEU A 34 2.74 9.14 5.93
CA LEU A 34 2.41 9.78 4.66
C LEU A 34 1.68 8.76 3.78
N LEU A 35 0.41 9.01 3.50
CA LEU A 35 -0.40 8.15 2.64
C LEU A 35 -0.77 8.86 1.33
N PRO A 36 -0.48 8.26 0.16
CA PRO A 36 -0.95 8.78 -1.12
C PRO A 36 -2.48 8.81 -1.19
N ARG A 37 -3.06 9.90 -1.71
CA ARG A 37 -4.52 10.05 -1.91
C ARG A 37 -5.16 8.94 -2.75
N ILE A 38 -4.42 8.26 -3.62
CA ILE A 38 -4.97 7.12 -4.38
C ILE A 38 -5.44 5.98 -3.45
N LEU A 39 -4.84 5.84 -2.26
CA LEU A 39 -5.26 4.85 -1.27
C LEU A 39 -6.59 5.23 -0.60
N GLU A 40 -6.89 6.53 -0.50
CA GLU A 40 -8.20 7.02 -0.05
C GLU A 40 -9.29 6.66 -1.06
N ASN A 41 -9.02 6.86 -2.35
CA ASN A 41 -9.93 6.46 -3.43
C ASN A 41 -10.12 4.95 -3.44
N PHE A 42 -9.04 4.18 -3.33
CA PHE A 42 -9.12 2.72 -3.24
C PHE A 42 -10.00 2.26 -2.08
N ALA A 43 -9.90 2.88 -0.91
CA ALA A 43 -10.76 2.56 0.23
C ALA A 43 -12.23 2.84 -0.08
N ARG A 44 -12.53 3.99 -0.71
CA ARG A 44 -13.87 4.36 -1.12
C ARG A 44 -14.46 3.36 -2.12
N ASP A 45 -13.69 3.00 -3.15
CA ASP A 45 -14.11 2.08 -4.21
C ASP A 45 -14.28 0.65 -3.67
N SER A 46 -13.51 0.29 -2.64
CA SER A 46 -13.56 -1.02 -1.98
C SER A 46 -14.54 -1.06 -0.79
N CYS A 47 -15.30 0.01 -0.53
CA CYS A 47 -16.17 0.15 0.64
C CYS A 47 -15.46 -0.09 1.98
N LEU A 48 -14.15 0.19 2.05
CA LEU A 48 -13.34 0.07 3.25
C LEU A 48 -13.46 1.32 4.12
N SER A 49 -13.54 1.14 5.43
CA SER A 49 -13.33 2.24 6.37
C SER A 49 -11.85 2.65 6.38
N THR A 50 -11.55 3.82 6.93
CA THR A 50 -10.16 4.28 7.13
C THR A 50 -9.35 3.27 7.94
N GLU A 51 -9.97 2.66 8.94
CA GLU A 51 -9.37 1.60 9.77
C GLU A 51 -9.12 0.33 8.96
N GLY A 52 -10.05 -0.04 8.08
CA GLY A 52 -9.91 -1.17 7.15
C GLY A 52 -8.74 -0.96 6.19
N LEU A 53 -8.62 0.24 5.60
CA LEU A 53 -7.48 0.61 4.77
C LEU A 53 -6.15 0.51 5.54
N LEU A 54 -6.11 1.01 6.77
CA LEU A 54 -4.93 0.95 7.62
C LEU A 54 -4.54 -0.49 8.01
N ALA A 55 -5.51 -1.40 8.15
CA ALA A 55 -5.24 -2.81 8.37
C ALA A 55 -4.58 -3.46 7.14
N VAL A 56 -5.09 -3.16 5.93
CA VAL A 56 -4.48 -3.61 4.67
C VAL A 56 -3.05 -3.09 4.56
N ILE A 57 -2.85 -1.79 4.81
CA ILE A 57 -1.54 -1.16 4.82
C ILE A 57 -0.59 -1.83 5.81
N GLN A 58 -1.02 -2.05 7.06
CA GLN A 58 -0.19 -2.71 8.07
C GLN A 58 0.27 -4.10 7.62
N ASN A 59 -0.60 -4.88 6.98
CA ASN A 59 -0.26 -6.21 6.48
C ASN A 59 0.76 -6.17 5.35
N CYS A 60 0.72 -5.13 4.51
CA CYS A 60 1.70 -4.94 3.43
C CYS A 60 3.06 -4.43 3.92
N LEU A 61 3.15 -3.78 5.09
CA LEU A 61 4.40 -3.17 5.55
C LEU A 61 5.38 -4.16 6.21
N PRO A 62 6.71 -3.98 6.03
CA PRO A 62 7.76 -4.65 6.80
C PRO A 62 7.61 -4.42 8.31
N GLU A 63 8.15 -5.33 9.13
CA GLU A 63 7.93 -5.36 10.58
C GLU A 63 8.27 -4.03 11.29
N ILE A 64 9.38 -3.39 10.92
CA ILE A 64 9.84 -2.12 11.49
C ILE A 64 8.81 -1.02 11.23
N GLN A 65 8.39 -0.84 9.97
CA GLN A 65 7.40 0.15 9.58
C GLN A 65 6.04 -0.16 10.21
N ARG A 66 5.65 -1.44 10.27
CA ARG A 66 4.42 -1.89 10.92
C ARG A 66 4.38 -1.56 12.42
N ARG A 67 5.52 -1.59 13.12
CA ARG A 67 5.60 -1.20 14.53
C ARG A 67 5.37 0.31 14.71
N ILE A 68 5.95 1.13 13.83
CA ILE A 68 5.77 2.58 13.85
C ILE A 68 4.32 2.93 13.56
N VAL A 69 3.73 2.32 12.52
CA VAL A 69 2.31 2.51 12.19
C VAL A 69 1.41 2.13 13.36
N ARG A 70 1.63 0.97 14.00
CA ARG A 70 0.85 0.58 15.19
C ARG A 70 0.93 1.59 16.33
N ARG A 71 2.14 2.08 16.65
CA ARG A 71 2.35 3.08 17.71
C ARG A 71 1.60 4.40 17.39
N CYS A 72 1.67 4.81 16.13
CA CYS A 72 1.01 6.00 15.60
C CYS A 72 -0.53 5.90 15.68
N LEU A 73 -1.09 4.72 15.37
CA LEU A 73 -2.53 4.47 15.46
C LEU A 73 -3.04 4.41 16.91
N GLN A 74 -2.22 3.97 17.85
CA GLN A 74 -2.55 3.95 19.29
C GLN A 74 -2.63 5.34 19.93
N SER A 75 -1.87 6.33 19.43
CA SER A 75 -1.76 7.64 20.08
C SER A 75 -2.83 8.66 19.65
N LYS A 76 -3.30 8.63 18.39
CA LYS A 76 -4.51 9.29 17.84
C LYS A 76 -4.51 9.20 16.30
N LEU A 77 -5.32 8.32 15.72
CA LEU A 77 -5.45 8.06 14.27
C LEU A 77 -5.44 9.34 13.39
N ARG A 78 -6.27 10.34 13.74
CA ARG A 78 -6.49 11.55 12.92
C ARG A 78 -5.31 12.53 12.88
N ARG A 79 -4.40 12.49 13.86
CA ARG A 79 -3.19 13.36 13.86
C ARG A 79 -2.00 12.71 13.16
N CYS A 80 -2.10 11.41 12.93
CA CYS A 80 -0.99 10.56 12.60
C CYS A 80 -0.91 10.24 11.10
N VAL A 81 -2.04 10.33 10.38
CA VAL A 81 -2.11 10.16 8.92
C VAL A 81 -2.07 11.52 8.24
N GLU A 82 -1.10 11.72 7.36
CA GLU A 82 -0.97 12.89 6.49
C GLU A 82 -1.14 12.46 5.03
N TRP A 83 -2.19 12.97 4.38
CA TRP A 83 -2.49 12.63 3.00
C TRP A 83 -1.63 13.45 2.04
N ILE A 84 -0.83 12.76 1.22
CA ILE A 84 0.01 13.38 0.20
C ILE A 84 -0.62 13.23 -1.20
N PRO A 85 -0.39 14.17 -2.12
CA PRO A 85 -0.77 14.01 -3.52
C PRO A 85 -0.21 12.71 -4.10
N HIS A 86 -0.98 12.05 -4.95
CA HIS A 86 -0.49 10.84 -5.62
C HIS A 86 0.67 11.20 -6.56
N ASN A 87 1.78 10.47 -6.43
CA ASN A 87 2.94 10.66 -7.29
C ASN A 87 2.79 9.84 -8.58
N PHE A 88 2.41 10.51 -9.67
CA PHE A 88 2.30 9.89 -11.01
C PHE A 88 3.64 9.49 -11.62
N ALA A 89 4.78 9.90 -11.03
CA ALA A 89 6.10 9.46 -11.46
C ALA A 89 6.49 8.08 -10.91
N HIS A 90 5.66 7.44 -10.08
CA HIS A 90 5.90 6.08 -9.60
C HIS A 90 5.87 5.10 -10.78
N ARG A 91 7.00 4.46 -11.07
CA ARG A 91 7.13 3.47 -12.14
C ARG A 91 7.20 2.08 -11.53
N TYR A 92 6.21 1.24 -11.85
CA TYR A 92 6.25 -0.17 -11.47
C TYR A 92 7.11 -0.95 -12.47
N LEU A 93 8.17 -1.58 -11.99
CA LEU A 93 9.03 -2.44 -12.79
C LEU A 93 8.52 -3.87 -12.70
N LEU A 94 7.90 -4.36 -13.77
CA LEU A 94 7.54 -5.77 -13.88
C LEU A 94 8.81 -6.60 -14.02
N ALA A 95 9.11 -7.43 -13.01
CA ALA A 95 10.26 -8.32 -13.04
C ALA A 95 10.18 -9.25 -14.27
N LYS A 96 11.28 -9.35 -15.04
CA LYS A 96 11.35 -10.25 -16.21
C LYS A 96 11.05 -11.71 -15.85
N GLU A 97 11.33 -12.15 -14.63
CA GLU A 97 11.05 -13.52 -14.20
C GLU A 97 9.53 -13.79 -14.03
N LEU A 98 8.70 -12.76 -13.84
CA LEU A 98 7.23 -12.89 -13.90
C LEU A 98 6.70 -12.97 -15.35
N THR A 99 7.54 -12.63 -16.33
CA THR A 99 7.20 -12.72 -17.75
C THR A 99 7.53 -14.08 -18.39
N LYS A 100 8.21 -14.98 -17.68
CA LYS A 100 8.47 -16.35 -18.15
C LYS A 100 7.30 -17.27 -17.77
N ALA A 101 6.69 -17.85 -18.79
CA ALA A 101 5.60 -18.81 -18.69
C ALA A 101 6.15 -20.20 -18.38
#